data_AF-A0A1A3N9P4-F1
#
_entry.id   AF-A0A1A3N9P4-F1
#
_cell.length_a   1.000
_cell.length_b   1.000
_cell.length_c   1.000
_cell.angle_alpha   90.00
_cell.angle_beta   90.00
_cell.angle_gamma   90.00
#
_symmetry.space_group_name_H-M   'P 1'
#
loop_
_entity.id
_entity.type
_entity.pdbx_description
1 polymer ?
#
loop_
_entity_poly.entity_id
_entity_poly.type
_entity_poly.pdbx_seq_one_letter_code
_entity_poly.pdbx_strand_id
1 'polypeptide(L)'
;MISLRQHAISLAAVFLALAIGVVLGSGFFSDTVLSSLRNEKRDLAAQVSTLNDQRNALNEKLGAANTFDAQVLGRIVHDALAGKTVVLFRTPDAKDDDVAAVSKIVGQAGGSVTGTVALTHEFVEANSGEKLRSVVNSSILPAGTQLSSKLVDQGSQAGDLLGIALLANTNPQTPAVDETQRSTVLAALRETGFITYQPNDHIAAANAAVVVTGGGLPADAGNQGVTVARFTAALAPHGSGAVLAGRDGSAGGSAAVAVARADAGMAASISTVDDVDSEPGRITAILALHDLVSGARPGHYGTGHGATSVTVPQ
;
A
#
# COMPACT_ATOMS: atom_id res chain seq x y z
N MET A 1 -72.27 -52.35 -1.45
CA MET A 1 -71.07 -53.03 -0.92
C MET A 1 -70.16 -53.33 -2.08
N ILE A 2 -69.13 -52.51 -2.28
CA ILE A 2 -68.11 -52.72 -3.32
C ILE A 2 -67.35 -53.98 -2.92
N SER A 3 -67.33 -54.99 -3.81
CA SER A 3 -66.75 -56.29 -3.49
C SER A 3 -65.24 -56.17 -3.23
N LEU A 4 -64.68 -56.94 -2.28
CA LEU A 4 -63.25 -56.99 -1.94
C LEU A 4 -62.30 -57.11 -3.16
N ARG A 5 -62.80 -57.68 -4.28
CA ARG A 5 -62.07 -57.76 -5.55
C ARG A 5 -61.84 -56.40 -6.22
N GLN A 6 -62.79 -55.47 -6.15
CA GLN A 6 -62.66 -54.15 -6.78
C GLN A 6 -61.69 -53.23 -6.04
N HIS A 7 -61.61 -53.33 -4.71
CA HIS A 7 -60.60 -52.60 -3.93
C HIS A 7 -59.17 -53.10 -4.17
N ALA A 8 -58.98 -54.42 -4.31
CA ALA A 8 -57.67 -54.99 -4.63
C ALA A 8 -57.17 -54.57 -6.02
N ILE A 9 -58.06 -54.51 -7.02
CA ILE A 9 -57.72 -54.08 -8.39
C ILE A 9 -57.37 -52.59 -8.45
N SER A 10 -58.11 -51.74 -7.74
CA SER A 10 -57.81 -50.30 -7.65
C SER A 10 -56.46 -50.03 -6.96
N LEU A 11 -56.16 -50.72 -5.85
CA LEU A 11 -54.88 -50.58 -5.16
C LEU A 11 -53.71 -51.06 -6.03
N ALA A 12 -53.87 -52.17 -6.75
CA ALA A 12 -52.87 -52.68 -7.68
C ALA A 12 -52.61 -51.71 -8.85
N ALA A 13 -53.66 -51.08 -9.39
CA ALA A 13 -53.53 -50.08 -10.45
C ALA A 13 -52.77 -48.82 -9.97
N VAL A 14 -53.02 -48.36 -8.75
CA VAL A 14 -52.29 -47.21 -8.16
C VAL A 14 -50.82 -47.54 -7.92
N PHE A 15 -50.51 -48.71 -7.36
CA PHE A 15 -49.11 -49.13 -7.18
C PHE A 15 -48.37 -49.32 -8.50
N LEU A 16 -49.04 -49.86 -9.52
CA LEU A 16 -48.46 -50.00 -10.85
C LEU A 16 -48.19 -48.64 -11.51
N ALA A 17 -49.14 -47.70 -11.42
CA ALA A 17 -48.96 -46.34 -11.91
C ALA A 17 -47.80 -45.62 -11.19
N LEU A 18 -47.64 -45.83 -9.89
CA LEU A 18 -46.56 -45.25 -9.09
C LEU A 18 -45.20 -45.89 -9.43
N ALA A 19 -45.15 -47.21 -9.59
CA ALA A 19 -43.93 -47.91 -10.02
C ALA A 19 -43.49 -47.46 -11.42
N ILE A 20 -44.43 -47.36 -12.37
CA ILE A 20 -44.16 -46.86 -13.73
C ILE A 20 -43.73 -45.39 -13.69
N GLY A 21 -44.39 -44.55 -12.88
CA GLY A 21 -44.03 -43.14 -12.70
C GLY A 21 -42.62 -42.95 -12.12
N VAL A 22 -42.21 -43.77 -11.15
CA VAL A 22 -40.87 -43.73 -10.55
C VAL A 22 -39.79 -44.20 -11.55
N VAL A 23 -40.05 -45.28 -12.29
CA VAL A 23 -39.11 -45.80 -13.29
C VAL A 23 -38.91 -44.82 -14.44
N LEU A 24 -39.98 -44.21 -14.95
CA LEU A 24 -39.90 -43.19 -16.01
C LEU A 24 -39.29 -41.87 -15.52
N GLY A 25 -39.59 -41.45 -14.29
CA GLY A 25 -39.04 -40.23 -13.70
C GLY A 25 -37.53 -40.29 -13.42
N SER A 26 -36.98 -41.49 -13.16
CA SER A 26 -35.56 -41.67 -12.80
C SER A 26 -34.65 -42.14 -13.95
N GLY A 27 -35.21 -42.86 -14.94
CA GLY A 27 -34.42 -43.47 -16.02
C GLY A 27 -34.07 -42.53 -17.18
N PHE A 28 -34.88 -41.50 -17.47
CA PHE A 28 -34.67 -40.63 -18.65
C PHE A 28 -33.87 -39.34 -18.37
N PHE A 29 -33.80 -38.92 -17.09
CA PHE A 29 -33.18 -37.64 -16.70
C PHE A 29 -31.78 -37.78 -16.11
N SER A 30 -31.39 -38.97 -15.65
CA SER A 30 -30.12 -39.19 -14.97
C SER A 30 -28.93 -39.14 -15.94
N ASP A 31 -28.96 -39.87 -17.05
CA ASP A 31 -27.82 -39.96 -17.96
C ASP A 31 -27.51 -38.65 -18.72
N THR A 32 -28.52 -37.89 -19.13
CA THR A 32 -28.33 -36.59 -19.82
C THR A 32 -27.80 -35.52 -18.86
N VAL A 33 -28.30 -35.48 -17.63
CA VAL A 33 -27.81 -34.52 -16.61
C VAL A 33 -26.42 -34.94 -16.11
N LEU A 34 -26.16 -36.23 -15.91
CA LEU A 34 -24.83 -36.76 -15.53
C LEU A 34 -23.79 -36.54 -16.63
N SER A 35 -24.16 -36.67 -17.91
CA SER A 35 -23.26 -36.39 -19.03
C SER A 35 -22.99 -34.90 -19.20
N SER A 36 -23.99 -34.04 -19.02
CA SER A 36 -23.80 -32.57 -18.99
C SER A 36 -22.87 -32.15 -17.87
N LEU A 37 -23.10 -32.64 -16.64
CA LEU A 37 -22.25 -32.35 -15.48
C LEU A 37 -20.81 -32.88 -15.66
N ARG A 38 -20.64 -34.04 -16.29
CA ARG A 38 -19.31 -34.59 -16.62
C ARG A 38 -18.60 -33.75 -17.69
N ASN A 39 -19.34 -33.27 -18.69
CA ASN A 39 -18.79 -32.40 -19.73
C ASN A 39 -18.40 -31.03 -19.15
N GLU A 40 -19.27 -30.39 -18.38
CA GLU A 40 -18.97 -29.15 -17.65
C GLU A 40 -17.76 -29.31 -16.73
N LYS A 41 -17.65 -30.44 -16.02
CA LYS A 41 -16.46 -30.73 -15.19
C LYS A 41 -15.18 -30.84 -16.02
N ARG A 42 -15.23 -31.48 -17.21
CA ARG A 42 -14.06 -31.57 -18.11
C ARG A 42 -13.71 -30.23 -18.71
N ASP A 43 -14.69 -29.45 -19.12
CA ASP A 43 -14.49 -28.10 -19.68
C ASP A 43 -13.92 -27.16 -18.62
N LEU A 44 -14.42 -27.22 -17.38
CA LEU A 44 -13.88 -26.47 -16.26
C LEU A 44 -12.44 -26.90 -15.94
N ALA A 45 -12.16 -28.21 -15.94
CA ALA A 45 -10.80 -28.71 -15.74
C ALA A 45 -9.83 -28.23 -16.85
N ALA A 46 -10.28 -28.20 -18.10
CA ALA A 46 -9.51 -27.70 -19.23
C ALA A 46 -9.27 -26.17 -19.13
N GLN A 47 -10.29 -25.40 -18.72
CA GLN A 47 -10.17 -23.96 -18.45
C GLN A 47 -9.19 -23.69 -17.32
N VAL A 48 -9.28 -24.43 -16.21
CA VAL A 48 -8.34 -24.32 -15.09
C VAL A 48 -6.90 -24.63 -15.55
N SER A 49 -6.69 -25.68 -16.34
CA SER A 49 -5.38 -25.99 -16.90
C SER A 49 -4.85 -24.85 -17.78
N THR A 50 -5.68 -24.34 -18.69
CA THR A 50 -5.30 -23.24 -19.60
C THR A 50 -4.95 -21.97 -18.84
N LEU A 51 -5.75 -21.60 -17.84
CA LEU A 51 -5.50 -20.44 -16.99
C LEU A 51 -4.21 -20.61 -16.18
N ASN A 52 -3.93 -21.81 -15.68
CA ASN A 52 -2.67 -22.10 -14.99
C ASN A 52 -1.46 -21.97 -15.92
N ASP A 53 -1.54 -22.49 -17.15
CA ASP A 53 -0.46 -22.40 -18.13
C ASP A 53 -0.21 -20.94 -18.54
N GLN A 54 -1.28 -20.17 -18.79
CA GLN A 54 -1.18 -18.74 -19.07
C GLN A 54 -0.56 -17.97 -17.90
N ARG A 55 -0.98 -18.27 -16.67
CA ARG A 55 -0.43 -17.66 -15.45
C ARG A 55 1.05 -17.96 -15.30
N ASN A 56 1.48 -19.20 -15.58
CA ASN A 56 2.89 -19.58 -15.52
C ASN A 56 3.72 -18.83 -16.58
N ALA A 57 3.24 -18.80 -17.82
CA ALA A 57 3.90 -18.06 -18.90
C ALA A 57 4.00 -16.55 -18.62
N LEU A 58 2.96 -15.95 -18.01
CA LEU A 58 2.98 -14.55 -17.59
C LEU A 58 4.00 -14.31 -16.47
N ASN A 59 4.09 -15.20 -15.48
CA ASN A 59 5.07 -15.08 -14.41
C ASN A 59 6.51 -15.22 -14.91
N GLU A 60 6.77 -16.13 -15.86
CA GLU A 60 8.09 -16.26 -16.47
C GLU A 60 8.49 -14.97 -17.18
N LYS A 61 7.58 -14.38 -17.95
CA LYS A 61 7.82 -13.09 -18.61
C LYS A 61 8.03 -11.95 -17.62
N LEU A 62 7.23 -11.90 -16.54
CA LEU A 62 7.38 -10.91 -15.48
C LEU A 62 8.72 -11.05 -14.78
N GLY A 63 9.14 -12.28 -14.45
CA GLY A 63 10.44 -12.56 -13.85
C GLY A 63 11.60 -12.15 -14.76
N ALA A 64 11.47 -12.36 -16.08
CA ALA A 64 12.46 -11.92 -17.05
C ALA A 64 12.54 -10.39 -17.18
N ALA A 65 11.39 -9.70 -17.20
CA ALA A 65 11.32 -8.23 -17.22
C ALA A 65 11.95 -7.62 -15.96
N ASN A 66 11.57 -8.13 -14.80
CA ASN A 66 12.16 -7.81 -13.50
C ASN A 66 13.70 -7.95 -13.51
N THR A 67 14.19 -9.11 -13.96
CA THR A 67 15.65 -9.34 -14.07
C THR A 67 16.34 -8.32 -14.98
N PHE A 68 15.71 -7.94 -16.10
CA PHE A 68 16.22 -6.89 -16.97
C PHE A 68 16.27 -5.54 -16.25
N ASP A 69 15.19 -5.15 -15.56
CA ASP A 69 15.14 -3.89 -14.80
C ASP A 69 16.23 -3.84 -13.74
N ALA A 70 16.43 -4.93 -12.99
CA ALA A 70 17.51 -5.04 -12.00
C ALA A 70 18.91 -4.91 -12.63
N GLN A 71 19.12 -5.40 -13.85
CA GLN A 71 20.39 -5.28 -14.58
C GLN A 71 20.66 -3.85 -15.07
N VAL A 72 19.62 -3.11 -15.45
CA VAL A 72 19.75 -1.75 -15.99
C VAL A 72 19.61 -0.67 -14.90
N LEU A 73 19.04 -1.02 -13.74
CA LEU A 73 18.76 -0.13 -12.60
C LEU A 73 19.93 0.79 -12.29
N GLY A 74 21.14 0.23 -12.13
CA GLY A 74 22.33 1.01 -11.77
C GLY A 74 22.69 2.11 -12.78
N ARG A 75 22.27 2.00 -14.04
CA ARG A 75 22.43 3.04 -15.06
C ARG A 75 21.28 4.05 -15.06
N ILE A 76 20.07 3.60 -14.73
CA ILE A 76 18.86 4.44 -14.72
C ILE A 76 18.87 5.40 -13.53
N VAL A 77 19.22 4.90 -12.33
CA VAL A 77 19.24 5.70 -11.10
C VAL A 77 20.61 6.29 -10.79
N HIS A 78 21.60 6.12 -11.68
CA HIS A 78 22.96 6.55 -11.42
C HIS A 78 23.01 8.04 -11.04
N ASP A 79 23.59 8.34 -9.88
CA ASP A 79 23.71 9.68 -9.31
C ASP A 79 22.39 10.45 -9.14
N ALA A 80 21.23 9.80 -9.29
CA ALA A 80 19.93 10.44 -9.14
C ALA A 80 19.70 10.99 -7.71
N LEU A 81 20.39 10.45 -6.71
CA LEU A 81 20.34 10.97 -5.33
C LEU A 81 21.73 11.32 -4.81
N ALA A 82 22.69 11.63 -5.70
CA ALA A 82 24.07 11.91 -5.32
C ALA A 82 24.17 12.98 -4.21
N GLY A 83 24.73 12.57 -3.06
CA GLY A 83 24.92 13.45 -1.91
C GLY A 83 23.63 13.86 -1.19
N LYS A 84 22.51 13.18 -1.48
CA LYS A 84 21.21 13.43 -0.83
C LYS A 84 20.94 12.40 0.27
N THR A 85 20.39 12.88 1.37
CA THR A 85 19.96 12.06 2.50
C THR A 85 18.45 11.81 2.44
N VAL A 86 18.02 10.58 2.73
CA VAL A 86 16.61 10.17 2.69
C VAL A 86 16.23 9.52 4.01
N VAL A 87 15.09 9.88 4.58
CA VAL A 87 14.49 9.14 5.70
C VAL A 87 13.38 8.25 5.17
N LEU A 88 13.33 7.00 5.63
CA LEU A 88 12.28 6.07 5.29
C LEU A 88 11.26 5.99 6.42
N PHE A 89 9.98 6.05 6.08
CA PHE A 89 8.90 5.72 6.99
C PHE A 89 8.23 4.44 6.54
N ARG A 90 8.02 3.51 7.47
CA ARG A 90 7.32 2.25 7.24
C ARG A 90 5.96 2.34 7.91
N THR A 91 4.86 2.14 7.19
CA THR A 91 3.54 1.99 7.82
C THR A 91 3.35 0.57 8.40
N PRO A 92 2.37 0.34 9.28
CA PRO A 92 2.16 -0.97 9.90
C PRO A 92 1.88 -2.10 8.89
N ASP A 93 1.19 -1.78 7.80
CA ASP A 93 0.81 -2.68 6.72
C ASP A 93 1.89 -2.87 5.64
N ALA A 94 3.00 -2.10 5.72
CA ALA A 94 4.11 -2.24 4.78
C ALA A 94 4.97 -3.48 5.09
N LYS A 95 5.44 -4.14 4.02
CA LYS A 95 6.35 -5.29 4.13
C LYS A 95 7.81 -4.83 4.25
N ASP A 96 8.56 -5.51 5.11
CA ASP A 96 9.98 -5.20 5.35
C ASP A 96 10.84 -5.34 4.09
N ASP A 97 10.53 -6.31 3.22
CA ASP A 97 11.24 -6.52 1.96
C ASP A 97 11.13 -5.32 1.02
N ASP A 98 9.98 -4.62 1.00
CA ASP A 98 9.77 -3.45 0.15
C ASP A 98 10.59 -2.26 0.68
N VAL A 99 10.60 -2.05 2.01
CA VAL A 99 11.41 -1.00 2.66
C VAL A 99 12.91 -1.24 2.45
N ALA A 100 13.35 -2.50 2.62
CA ALA A 100 14.75 -2.88 2.40
C ALA A 100 15.17 -2.70 0.93
N ALA A 101 14.29 -3.04 -0.02
CA ALA A 101 14.56 -2.84 -1.42
C ALA A 101 14.65 -1.36 -1.81
N VAL A 102 13.73 -0.52 -1.31
CA VAL A 102 13.79 0.95 -1.51
C VAL A 102 15.09 1.51 -0.94
N SER A 103 15.45 1.12 0.30
CA SER A 103 16.71 1.53 0.94
C SER A 103 17.94 1.18 0.10
N LYS A 104 17.98 -0.03 -0.46
CA LYS A 104 19.07 -0.48 -1.34
C LYS A 104 19.19 0.39 -2.59
N ILE A 105 18.07 0.74 -3.23
CA ILE A 105 18.08 1.53 -4.46
C ILE A 105 18.48 2.99 -4.18
N VAL A 106 18.10 3.55 -3.02
CA VAL A 106 18.61 4.86 -2.57
C VAL A 106 20.15 4.85 -2.55
N GLY A 107 20.75 3.80 -1.99
CA GLY A 107 22.21 3.63 -1.99
C GLY A 107 22.81 3.48 -3.39
N GLN A 108 22.16 2.73 -4.28
CA GLN A 108 22.60 2.58 -5.68
C GLN A 108 22.47 3.88 -6.48
N ALA A 109 21.56 4.77 -6.08
CA ALA A 109 21.38 6.09 -6.68
C ALA A 109 22.38 7.15 -6.17
N GLY A 110 23.32 6.78 -5.30
CA GLY A 110 24.31 7.70 -4.71
C GLY A 110 23.79 8.49 -3.50
N GLY A 111 22.60 8.16 -3.00
CA GLY A 111 22.05 8.73 -1.76
C GLY A 111 22.34 7.86 -0.54
N SER A 112 21.95 8.35 0.63
CA SER A 112 22.08 7.59 1.89
C SER A 112 20.80 7.65 2.71
N VAL A 113 20.36 6.50 3.23
CA VAL A 113 19.24 6.45 4.17
C VAL A 113 19.72 6.85 5.56
N THR A 114 19.13 7.88 6.16
CA THR A 114 19.51 8.37 7.50
C THR A 114 18.90 7.56 8.63
N GLY A 115 17.81 6.83 8.32
CA GLY A 115 17.17 5.91 9.24
C GLY A 115 15.80 5.48 8.73
N THR A 116 15.25 4.45 9.37
CA THR A 116 13.90 3.96 9.10
C THR A 116 13.05 4.12 10.35
N VAL A 117 11.96 4.86 10.24
CA VAL A 117 10.97 5.06 11.31
C VAL A 117 9.73 4.25 10.98
N ALA A 118 9.40 3.26 11.80
CA ALA A 118 8.19 2.47 11.65
C ALA A 118 7.04 3.11 12.44
N LEU A 119 5.97 3.48 11.73
CA LEU A 119 4.71 3.91 12.31
C LEU A 119 3.98 2.68 12.85
N THR A 120 3.35 2.81 14.01
CA THR A 120 2.65 1.71 14.68
C THR A 120 1.15 1.66 14.32
N HIS A 121 0.45 0.60 14.72
CA HIS A 121 -1.01 0.55 14.55
C HIS A 121 -1.70 1.68 15.31
N GLU A 122 -1.19 2.00 16.49
CA GLU A 122 -1.66 3.11 17.32
C GLU A 122 -1.57 4.45 16.59
N PHE A 123 -0.58 4.63 15.70
CA PHE A 123 -0.43 5.84 14.89
C PHE A 123 -1.55 6.00 13.87
N VAL A 124 -1.87 4.94 13.14
CA VAL A 124 -2.83 4.97 12.02
C VAL A 124 -4.28 4.82 12.49
N GLU A 125 -4.49 4.38 13.73
CA GLU A 125 -5.81 4.25 14.35
C GLU A 125 -6.37 5.59 14.87
N ALA A 126 -7.63 5.86 14.51
CA ALA A 126 -8.33 7.12 14.79
C ALA A 126 -8.52 7.43 16.29
N ASN A 127 -8.53 6.42 17.16
CA ASN A 127 -8.76 6.58 18.60
C ASN A 127 -7.53 7.07 19.37
N SER A 128 -6.36 7.13 18.73
CA SER A 128 -5.15 7.62 19.36
C SER A 128 -4.89 9.10 19.11
N GLY A 129 -5.79 9.78 18.38
CA GLY A 129 -5.66 11.21 18.04
C GLY A 129 -5.57 12.12 19.26
N GLU A 130 -6.29 11.83 20.34
CA GLU A 130 -6.23 12.63 21.57
C GLU A 130 -4.91 12.43 22.33
N LYS A 131 -4.36 11.20 22.31
CA LYS A 131 -3.03 10.92 22.89
C LYS A 131 -1.92 11.56 22.06
N LEU A 132 -1.97 11.46 20.73
CA LEU A 132 -1.01 12.14 19.85
C LEU A 132 -1.10 13.65 20.03
N ARG A 133 -2.31 14.22 20.05
CA ARG A 133 -2.52 15.64 20.34
C ARG A 133 -1.95 16.03 21.71
N SER A 134 -2.14 15.22 22.74
CA SER A 134 -1.56 15.49 24.06
C SER A 134 -0.04 15.59 23.99
N VAL A 135 0.63 14.67 23.29
CA VAL A 135 2.09 14.63 23.12
C VAL A 135 2.59 15.81 22.27
N VAL A 136 1.95 16.04 21.14
CA VAL A 136 2.27 17.14 20.21
C VAL A 136 2.08 18.50 20.90
N ASN A 137 1.03 18.66 21.70
CA ASN A 137 0.73 19.91 22.43
C ASN A 137 1.51 20.05 23.75
N SER A 138 2.16 19.00 24.27
CA SER A 138 2.89 19.03 25.55
C SER A 138 4.35 19.47 25.44
N SER A 139 4.66 20.32 24.46
CA SER A 139 5.92 21.08 24.38
C SER A 139 7.17 20.27 23.99
N ILE A 140 7.05 19.28 23.11
CA ILE A 140 8.19 18.55 22.53
C ILE A 140 8.69 19.22 21.22
N LEU A 141 8.22 20.42 20.91
CA LEU A 141 8.65 21.12 19.70
C LEU A 141 10.12 21.56 19.81
N PRO A 142 10.93 21.31 18.78
CA PRO A 142 12.27 21.90 18.68
C PRO A 142 12.23 23.41 18.88
N ALA A 143 13.23 23.97 19.57
CA ALA A 143 13.20 25.38 19.93
C ALA A 143 13.14 26.27 18.69
N GLY A 144 12.26 27.28 18.71
CA GLY A 144 12.09 28.22 17.59
C GLY A 144 11.21 27.68 16.44
N THR A 145 10.63 26.49 16.59
CA THR A 145 9.68 25.92 15.62
C THR A 145 8.25 26.01 16.13
N GLN A 146 7.29 26.08 15.21
CA GLN A 146 5.87 26.04 15.51
C GLN A 146 5.20 25.09 14.52
N LEU A 147 4.25 24.31 15.02
CA LEU A 147 3.41 23.51 14.15
C LEU A 147 2.49 24.41 13.33
N SER A 148 2.15 23.93 12.13
CA SER A 148 1.17 24.58 11.28
C SER A 148 -0.20 24.60 11.96
N SER A 149 -0.73 25.79 12.21
CA SER A 149 -2.07 25.99 12.75
C SER A 149 -3.19 25.52 11.81
N LYS A 150 -2.87 25.22 10.56
CA LYS A 150 -3.79 24.67 9.56
C LYS A 150 -3.94 23.15 9.67
N LEU A 151 -2.97 22.48 10.31
CA LEU A 151 -2.95 21.03 10.45
C LEU A 151 -3.57 20.65 11.80
N VAL A 152 -4.84 20.26 11.75
CA VAL A 152 -5.64 19.99 12.97
C VAL A 152 -5.85 18.50 13.22
N ASP A 153 -5.63 17.65 12.21
CA ASP A 153 -5.79 16.21 12.32
C ASP A 153 -4.48 15.50 12.73
N GLN A 154 -4.62 14.33 13.33
CA GLN A 154 -3.54 13.53 13.92
C GLN A 154 -2.40 13.21 12.94
N GLY A 155 -2.74 12.74 11.74
CA GLY A 155 -1.75 12.37 10.72
C GLY A 155 -0.95 13.58 10.27
N SER A 156 -1.64 14.68 9.98
CA SER A 156 -1.00 15.94 9.61
C SER A 156 -0.09 16.50 10.71
N GLN A 157 -0.54 16.53 11.96
CA GLN A 157 0.25 17.06 13.08
C GLN A 157 1.51 16.25 13.36
N ALA A 158 1.40 14.93 13.30
CA ALA A 158 2.55 14.06 13.47
C ALA A 158 3.52 14.15 12.28
N GLY A 159 3.01 14.30 11.06
CA GLY A 159 3.81 14.53 9.86
C GLY A 159 4.53 15.88 9.90
N ASP A 160 3.87 16.91 10.42
CA ASP A 160 4.48 18.22 10.63
C ASP A 160 5.59 18.15 11.68
N LEU A 161 5.35 17.51 12.83
CA LEU A 161 6.36 17.34 13.88
C LEU A 161 7.57 16.51 13.42
N LEU A 162 7.33 15.37 12.77
CA LEU A 162 8.40 14.53 12.24
C LEU A 162 9.11 15.19 11.06
N GLY A 163 8.40 15.96 10.24
CA GLY A 163 8.98 16.77 9.18
C GLY A 163 9.93 17.81 9.74
N ILE A 164 9.51 18.58 10.75
CA ILE A 164 10.35 19.56 11.44
C ILE A 164 11.59 18.88 12.05
N ALA A 165 11.42 17.74 12.71
CA ALA A 165 12.51 17.08 13.42
C ALA A 165 13.52 16.39 12.48
N LEU A 166 13.05 15.75 11.41
CA LEU A 166 13.83 14.83 10.58
C LEU A 166 14.23 15.41 9.23
N LEU A 167 13.53 16.41 8.70
CA LEU A 167 13.79 16.94 7.36
C LEU A 167 14.57 18.25 7.40
N ALA A 168 15.57 18.33 6.54
CA ALA A 168 16.35 19.52 6.31
C ALA A 168 15.55 20.45 5.38
N ASN A 169 15.06 21.54 5.96
CA ASN A 169 14.26 22.52 5.23
C ASN A 169 15.08 23.15 4.09
N THR A 170 14.44 23.32 2.93
CA THR A 170 15.06 23.95 1.76
C THR A 170 15.22 25.46 1.93
N ASN A 171 14.49 26.08 2.86
CA ASN A 171 14.65 27.49 3.21
C ASN A 171 15.84 27.68 4.18
N PRO A 172 16.92 28.39 3.76
CA PRO A 172 18.10 28.61 4.60
C PRO A 172 17.83 29.43 5.87
N GLN A 173 16.68 30.12 5.93
CA GLN A 173 16.27 30.92 7.10
C GLN A 173 15.61 30.09 8.20
N THR A 174 15.21 28.85 7.90
CA THR A 174 14.63 27.94 8.90
C THR A 174 15.76 27.36 9.75
N PRO A 175 15.75 27.54 11.08
CA PRO A 175 16.77 26.96 11.95
C PRO A 175 16.81 25.44 11.82
N ALA A 176 18.01 24.89 11.65
CA ALA A 176 18.19 23.44 11.68
C ALA A 176 17.92 22.89 13.09
N VAL A 177 17.18 21.80 13.17
CA VAL A 177 16.93 21.11 14.44
C VAL A 177 18.19 20.36 14.87
N ASP A 178 18.66 20.67 16.09
CA ASP A 178 19.83 20.02 16.65
C ASP A 178 19.56 18.54 16.95
N GLU A 179 20.64 17.77 17.08
CA GLU A 179 20.56 16.32 17.30
C GLU A 179 19.84 15.94 18.60
N THR A 180 20.07 16.72 19.66
CA THR A 180 19.49 16.47 20.99
C THR A 180 17.97 16.65 20.95
N GLN A 181 17.50 17.72 20.32
CA GLN A 181 16.08 18.01 20.12
C GLN A 181 15.42 16.93 19.27
N ARG A 182 16.06 16.53 18.16
CA ARG A 182 15.55 15.45 17.31
C ARG A 182 15.41 14.14 18.08
N SER A 183 16.44 13.74 18.81
CA SER A 183 16.41 12.51 19.63
C SER A 183 15.33 12.58 20.71
N THR A 184 15.08 13.76 21.30
CA THR A 184 14.01 13.97 22.29
C THR A 184 12.63 13.78 21.67
N VAL A 185 12.39 14.34 20.48
CA VAL A 185 11.13 14.16 19.73
C VAL A 185 10.90 12.68 19.42
N LEU A 186 11.91 12.00 18.89
CA LEU A 186 11.82 10.58 18.53
C LEU A 186 11.61 9.68 19.76
N ALA A 187 12.31 9.96 20.87
CA ALA A 187 12.14 9.23 22.11
C ALA A 187 10.71 9.38 22.66
N ALA A 188 10.17 10.60 22.69
CA ALA A 188 8.81 10.83 23.18
C ALA A 188 7.73 10.16 22.30
N LEU A 189 7.88 10.21 20.98
CA LEU A 189 6.97 9.52 20.05
C LEU A 189 7.08 7.99 20.17
N ARG A 190 8.26 7.48 20.54
CA ARG A 190 8.46 6.05 20.79
C ARG A 190 7.87 5.60 22.13
N GLU A 191 8.07 6.38 23.19
CA GLU A 191 7.52 6.09 24.53
C GLU A 191 5.99 6.06 24.55
N THR A 192 5.38 6.86 23.67
CA THR A 192 3.93 6.93 23.49
C THR A 192 3.38 5.82 22.61
N GLY A 193 4.27 5.03 21.99
CA GLY A 193 3.94 3.89 21.15
C GLY A 193 3.51 4.26 19.74
N PHE A 194 3.75 5.49 19.28
CA PHE A 194 3.37 5.95 17.93
C PHE A 194 4.38 5.58 16.85
N ILE A 195 5.65 5.53 17.22
CA ILE A 195 6.72 5.12 16.32
C ILE A 195 7.62 4.09 16.98
N THR A 196 8.32 3.35 16.15
CA THR A 196 9.44 2.50 16.54
C THR A 196 10.59 2.71 15.56
N TYR A 197 11.80 2.50 16.03
CA TYR A 197 13.03 2.52 15.24
C TYR A 197 14.02 1.58 15.94
N GLN A 198 15.08 1.14 15.24
CA GLN A 198 16.01 0.20 15.87
C GLN A 198 16.76 0.91 17.01
N PRO A 199 17.01 0.26 18.17
CA PRO A 199 17.60 0.94 19.33
C PRO A 199 18.98 1.58 19.08
N ASN A 200 19.71 1.11 18.06
CA ASN A 200 21.03 1.61 17.69
C ASN A 200 20.99 2.53 16.45
N ASP A 201 19.80 2.79 15.89
CA ASP A 201 19.66 3.68 14.75
C ASP A 201 19.83 5.13 15.20
N HIS A 202 20.82 5.78 14.61
CA HIS A 202 20.99 7.22 14.73
C HIS A 202 20.31 7.89 13.54
N ILE A 203 19.11 8.44 13.77
CA ILE A 203 18.30 9.05 12.72
C ILE A 203 18.78 10.49 12.47
N ALA A 204 19.68 10.64 11.49
CA ALA A 204 20.17 11.93 11.06
C ALA A 204 19.13 12.72 10.24
N ALA A 205 19.33 14.03 10.10
CA ALA A 205 18.50 14.88 9.25
C ALA A 205 18.59 14.46 7.76
N ALA A 206 17.44 14.36 7.10
CA ALA A 206 17.31 13.94 5.71
C ALA A 206 16.87 15.09 4.80
N ASN A 207 17.29 15.11 3.54
CA ASN A 207 16.78 16.07 2.56
C ASN A 207 15.35 15.76 2.14
N ALA A 208 14.96 14.49 2.08
CA ALA A 208 13.64 14.08 1.60
C ALA A 208 13.13 12.84 2.34
N ALA A 209 11.84 12.56 2.21
CA ALA A 209 11.17 11.42 2.85
C ALA A 209 10.58 10.45 1.82
N VAL A 210 10.63 9.16 2.12
CA VAL A 210 9.80 8.15 1.43
C VAL A 210 8.98 7.42 2.47
N VAL A 211 7.66 7.41 2.29
CA VAL A 211 6.72 6.65 3.10
C VAL A 211 6.32 5.41 2.32
N VAL A 212 6.68 4.23 2.82
CA VAL A 212 6.33 2.94 2.23
C VAL A 212 5.10 2.39 2.94
N THR A 213 4.06 2.08 2.16
CA THR A 213 2.78 1.54 2.64
C THR A 213 2.44 0.21 1.98
N GLY A 214 1.50 -0.53 2.56
CA GLY A 214 0.97 -1.76 1.97
C GLY A 214 0.12 -1.54 0.72
N GLY A 215 -0.71 -2.54 0.40
CA GLY A 215 -1.59 -2.53 -0.78
C GLY A 215 -2.98 -1.97 -0.45
N GLY A 216 -4.01 -2.62 -1.00
CA GLY A 216 -5.40 -2.30 -0.68
C GLY A 216 -5.73 -2.52 0.81
N LEU A 217 -6.49 -1.60 1.39
CA LEU A 217 -7.01 -1.73 2.75
C LEU A 217 -8.41 -2.36 2.75
N PRO A 218 -8.77 -3.14 3.80
CA PRO A 218 -10.12 -3.66 3.93
C PRO A 218 -11.13 -2.53 4.21
N ALA A 219 -12.42 -2.79 3.94
CA ALA A 219 -13.47 -1.76 4.05
C ALA A 219 -13.65 -1.21 5.48
N ASP A 220 -13.24 -1.96 6.50
CA ASP A 220 -13.28 -1.61 7.91
C ASP A 220 -11.96 -1.03 8.44
N ALA A 221 -10.98 -0.75 7.57
CA ALA A 221 -9.70 -0.12 7.96
C ALA A 221 -9.85 1.32 8.49
N GLY A 222 -11.06 1.87 8.52
CA GLY A 222 -11.36 3.19 9.05
C GLY A 222 -10.54 4.28 8.36
N ASN A 223 -9.83 5.07 9.15
CA ASN A 223 -9.08 6.23 8.67
C ASN A 223 -7.60 5.95 8.38
N GLN A 224 -7.14 4.69 8.41
CA GLN A 224 -5.71 4.37 8.29
C GLN A 224 -5.06 4.99 7.04
N GLY A 225 -5.65 4.78 5.86
CA GLY A 225 -5.10 5.35 4.62
C GLY A 225 -5.14 6.88 4.58
N VAL A 226 -6.18 7.49 5.17
CA VAL A 226 -6.28 8.96 5.31
C VAL A 226 -5.17 9.49 6.20
N THR A 227 -4.92 8.85 7.34
CA THR A 227 -3.86 9.23 8.28
C THR A 227 -2.49 9.17 7.63
N VAL A 228 -2.19 8.09 6.89
CA VAL A 228 -0.90 7.92 6.17
C VAL A 228 -0.75 8.94 5.04
N ALA A 229 -1.81 9.19 4.27
CA ALA A 229 -1.79 10.17 3.19
C ALA A 229 -1.50 11.58 3.72
N ARG A 230 -2.21 11.99 4.78
CA ARG A 230 -2.04 13.30 5.43
C ARG A 230 -0.70 13.44 6.13
N PHE A 231 -0.23 12.38 6.80
CA PHE A 231 1.11 12.31 7.35
C PHE A 231 2.16 12.59 6.28
N THR A 232 2.07 11.91 5.14
CA THR A 232 3.02 12.08 4.04
C THR A 232 2.95 13.50 3.45
N ALA A 233 1.73 14.02 3.25
CA ALA A 233 1.51 15.38 2.77
C ALA A 233 2.06 16.46 3.70
N ALA A 234 2.01 16.23 5.02
CA ALA A 234 2.54 17.16 6.02
C ALA A 234 4.06 17.10 6.17
N LEU A 235 4.73 16.02 5.71
CA LEU A 235 6.19 15.97 5.63
C LEU A 235 6.75 16.86 4.52
N ALA A 236 6.04 16.96 3.38
CA ALA A 236 6.53 17.58 2.16
C ALA A 236 7.09 19.02 2.33
N PRO A 237 6.44 19.93 3.10
CA PRO A 237 6.92 21.30 3.25
C PRO A 237 8.24 21.46 4.03
N HIS A 238 8.67 20.41 4.76
CA HIS A 238 9.85 20.47 5.64
C HIS A 238 11.13 19.96 5.00
N GLY A 239 11.04 19.39 3.81
CA GLY A 239 12.19 18.89 3.06
C GLY A 239 12.17 19.32 1.60
N SER A 240 12.92 18.59 0.79
CA SER A 240 12.98 18.76 -0.67
C SER A 240 11.92 17.92 -1.39
N GLY A 241 11.15 17.09 -0.66
CA GLY A 241 10.09 16.28 -1.23
C GLY A 241 9.67 15.11 -0.34
N ALA A 242 8.47 14.60 -0.58
CA ALA A 242 8.00 13.35 0.01
C ALA A 242 7.32 12.47 -1.05
N VAL A 243 7.65 11.17 -1.04
CA VAL A 243 7.03 10.16 -1.90
C VAL A 243 6.22 9.19 -1.04
N LEU A 244 4.97 8.94 -1.41
CA LEU A 244 4.14 7.86 -0.86
C LEU A 244 4.16 6.66 -1.81
N ALA A 245 4.84 5.59 -1.44
CA ALA A 245 5.01 4.38 -2.23
C ALA A 245 4.21 3.22 -1.62
N GLY A 246 3.13 2.82 -2.28
CA GLY A 246 2.29 1.69 -1.91
C GLY A 246 2.52 0.48 -2.80
N ARG A 247 2.06 -0.69 -2.35
CA ARG A 247 1.99 -1.91 -3.16
C ARG A 247 0.77 -1.89 -4.07
N ASP A 248 0.71 -2.84 -5.00
CA ASP A 248 -0.47 -3.03 -5.85
C ASP A 248 -1.78 -3.07 -5.01
N GLY A 249 -2.81 -2.42 -5.53
CA GLY A 249 -4.08 -2.19 -4.84
C GLY A 249 -4.13 -0.96 -3.92
N SER A 250 -2.98 -0.31 -3.61
CA SER A 250 -2.94 0.91 -2.77
C SER A 250 -3.62 2.14 -3.39
N ALA A 251 -3.82 2.13 -4.71
CA ALA A 251 -4.56 3.14 -5.45
C ALA A 251 -6.10 2.92 -5.45
N GLY A 252 -6.60 1.92 -4.71
CA GLY A 252 -8.02 1.61 -4.60
C GLY A 252 -8.64 1.95 -3.23
N GLY A 253 -9.93 2.30 -3.23
CA GLY A 253 -10.73 2.43 -2.02
C GLY A 253 -10.21 3.51 -1.05
N SER A 254 -10.07 3.14 0.21
CA SER A 254 -9.60 4.02 1.30
C SER A 254 -8.09 3.89 1.57
N ALA A 255 -7.34 3.20 0.71
CA ALA A 255 -5.89 3.06 0.85
C ALA A 255 -5.15 4.39 0.65
N ALA A 256 -3.94 4.49 1.21
CA ALA A 256 -3.26 5.78 1.35
C ALA A 256 -2.95 6.46 0.01
N VAL A 257 -2.52 5.71 -1.01
CA VAL A 257 -2.24 6.28 -2.35
C VAL A 257 -3.53 6.77 -3.01
N ALA A 258 -4.62 6.00 -2.92
CA ALA A 258 -5.93 6.40 -3.41
C ALA A 258 -6.40 7.73 -2.79
N VAL A 259 -6.29 7.83 -1.46
CA VAL A 259 -6.68 9.04 -0.72
C VAL A 259 -5.80 10.24 -1.08
N ALA A 260 -4.48 10.05 -1.16
CA ALA A 260 -3.56 11.12 -1.52
C ALA A 260 -3.85 11.68 -2.92
N ARG A 261 -4.17 10.82 -3.90
CA ARG A 261 -4.50 11.22 -5.27
C ARG A 261 -5.88 11.87 -5.40
N ALA A 262 -6.84 11.47 -4.57
CA ALA A 262 -8.21 11.98 -4.61
C ALA A 262 -8.33 13.41 -4.04
N ASP A 263 -7.43 13.80 -3.15
CA ASP A 263 -7.39 15.15 -2.58
C ASP A 263 -6.42 16.04 -3.36
N ALA A 264 -6.92 17.12 -3.97
CA ALA A 264 -6.11 18.01 -4.80
C ALA A 264 -4.96 18.70 -4.03
N GLY A 265 -5.11 18.92 -2.72
CA GLY A 265 -4.08 19.53 -1.89
C GLY A 265 -2.93 18.56 -1.61
N MET A 266 -3.25 17.30 -1.30
CA MET A 266 -2.26 16.24 -1.10
C MET A 266 -1.59 15.84 -2.43
N ALA A 267 -2.38 15.67 -3.49
CA ALA A 267 -1.89 15.36 -4.83
C ALA A 267 -0.88 16.41 -5.34
N ALA A 268 -1.09 17.69 -4.99
CA ALA A 268 -0.18 18.76 -5.36
C ALA A 268 1.06 18.89 -4.45
N SER A 269 1.12 18.18 -3.32
CA SER A 269 2.22 18.28 -2.35
C SER A 269 3.17 17.06 -2.35
N ILE A 270 2.69 15.87 -2.73
CA ILE A 270 3.49 14.63 -2.68
C ILE A 270 3.42 13.82 -3.97
N SER A 271 4.51 13.13 -4.29
CA SER A 271 4.50 12.16 -5.38
C SER A 271 3.98 10.81 -4.86
N THR A 272 3.31 10.04 -5.71
CA THR A 272 2.77 8.73 -5.33
C THR A 272 3.21 7.65 -6.31
N VAL A 273 3.45 6.44 -5.81
CA VAL A 273 3.74 5.23 -6.58
C VAL A 273 2.89 4.10 -6.01
N ASP A 274 2.24 3.28 -6.84
CA ASP A 274 1.28 2.27 -6.38
C ASP A 274 1.71 0.81 -6.61
N ASP A 275 2.93 0.57 -7.07
CA ASP A 275 3.45 -0.74 -7.45
C ASP A 275 4.85 -1.01 -6.87
N VAL A 276 5.13 -0.54 -5.64
CA VAL A 276 6.44 -0.67 -4.95
C VAL A 276 6.86 -2.11 -4.68
N ASP A 277 5.96 -3.08 -4.86
CA ASP A 277 6.29 -4.50 -4.80
C ASP A 277 6.83 -5.08 -6.11
N SER A 278 6.93 -4.26 -7.15
CA SER A 278 7.62 -4.55 -8.40
C SER A 278 8.96 -3.79 -8.50
N GLU A 279 9.91 -4.30 -9.28
CA GLU A 279 11.17 -3.59 -9.53
C GLU A 279 10.97 -2.24 -10.27
N PRO A 280 10.12 -2.16 -11.33
CA PRO A 280 9.77 -0.88 -11.94
C PRO A 280 9.22 0.16 -10.96
N GLY A 281 8.31 -0.23 -10.07
CA GLY A 281 7.72 0.68 -9.08
C GLY A 281 8.77 1.20 -8.09
N ARG A 282 9.69 0.34 -7.64
CA ARG A 282 10.78 0.74 -6.75
C ARG A 282 11.75 1.71 -7.42
N ILE A 283 12.11 1.48 -8.69
CA ILE A 283 12.92 2.41 -9.49
C ILE A 283 12.18 3.75 -9.62
N THR A 284 10.89 3.70 -9.96
CA THR A 284 10.03 4.86 -10.14
C THR A 284 9.92 5.69 -8.86
N ALA A 285 9.83 5.07 -7.68
CA ALA A 285 9.81 5.78 -6.40
C ALA A 285 11.08 6.62 -6.17
N ILE A 286 12.24 6.10 -6.57
CA ILE A 286 13.52 6.83 -6.46
C ILE A 286 13.64 7.93 -7.51
N LEU A 287 13.21 7.68 -8.75
CA LEU A 287 13.18 8.72 -9.79
C LEU A 287 12.20 9.85 -9.43
N ALA A 288 11.03 9.51 -8.89
CA ALA A 288 10.05 10.49 -8.41
C ALA A 288 10.61 11.32 -7.25
N LEU A 289 11.42 10.70 -6.37
CA LEU A 289 12.12 11.42 -5.31
C LEU A 289 13.19 12.35 -5.87
N HIS A 290 13.97 11.91 -6.86
CA HIS A 290 14.95 12.74 -7.56
C HIS A 290 14.31 13.98 -8.18
N ASP A 291 13.18 13.81 -8.87
CA ASP A 291 12.44 14.92 -9.48
C ASP A 291 12.02 15.95 -8.43
N LEU A 292 11.44 15.50 -7.32
CA LEU A 292 11.07 16.38 -6.21
C LEU A 292 12.28 17.11 -5.62
N VAL A 293 13.37 16.39 -5.34
CA VAL A 293 14.62 16.97 -4.82
C VAL A 293 15.24 17.98 -5.79
N SER A 294 14.98 17.83 -7.09
CA SER A 294 15.40 18.74 -8.16
C SER A 294 14.42 19.93 -8.36
N GLY A 295 13.35 20.00 -7.58
CA GLY A 295 12.35 21.09 -7.62
C GLY A 295 11.24 20.89 -8.64
N ALA A 296 11.08 19.68 -9.20
CA ALA A 296 9.95 19.36 -10.07
C ALA A 296 8.64 19.30 -9.25
N ARG A 297 7.52 19.36 -9.97
CA ARG A 297 6.21 19.20 -9.36
C ARG A 297 5.96 17.73 -9.02
N PRO A 298 5.19 17.44 -7.97
CA PRO A 298 4.80 16.07 -7.68
C PRO A 298 4.08 15.37 -8.83
N GLY A 299 4.30 14.06 -8.94
CA GLY A 299 3.72 13.19 -9.95
C GLY A 299 3.11 11.92 -9.35
N HIS A 300 2.26 11.23 -10.12
CA HIS A 300 1.53 10.06 -9.65
C HIS A 300 1.73 8.91 -10.63
N TYR A 301 2.41 7.86 -10.16
CA TYR A 301 2.95 6.83 -11.02
C TYR A 301 2.47 5.42 -10.66
N GLY A 302 2.62 4.51 -11.61
CA GLY A 302 2.24 3.12 -11.49
C GLY A 302 1.06 2.77 -12.41
N THR A 303 0.27 1.78 -12.01
CA THR A 303 -0.78 1.19 -12.87
C THR A 303 -2.19 1.36 -12.32
N GLY A 304 -2.30 1.79 -11.06
CA GLY A 304 -3.56 1.99 -10.37
C GLY A 304 -4.30 3.28 -10.75
N HIS A 305 -5.51 3.43 -10.23
CA HIS A 305 -6.35 4.59 -10.53
C HIS A 305 -5.69 5.91 -10.10
N GLY A 306 -5.83 6.94 -10.94
CA GLY A 306 -5.24 8.27 -10.70
C GLY A 306 -3.75 8.38 -11.01
N ALA A 307 -3.09 7.31 -11.48
CA ALA A 307 -1.74 7.42 -12.05
C ALA A 307 -1.79 8.18 -13.38
N THR A 308 -0.85 9.09 -13.60
CA THR A 308 -0.72 9.88 -14.84
C THR A 308 0.25 9.26 -15.83
N SER A 309 1.16 8.40 -15.35
CA SER A 309 2.13 7.65 -16.15
C SER A 309 2.56 6.39 -15.39
N VAL A 310 3.10 5.39 -16.10
CA VAL A 310 3.67 4.20 -15.47
C VAL A 310 4.95 4.54 -14.70
N THR A 311 5.75 5.49 -15.21
CA THR A 311 6.98 5.96 -14.57
C THR A 311 7.27 7.43 -14.88
N VAL A 312 8.33 7.97 -14.29
CA VAL A 312 8.80 9.33 -14.52
C VAL A 312 9.24 9.50 -15.98
N PRO A 313 8.70 10.49 -16.72
CA PRO A 313 9.16 10.77 -18.07
C PRO A 313 10.58 11.36 -18.04
N GLN A 314 11.50 10.82 -18.84
CA GLN A 314 12.84 11.37 -19.05
C GLN A 314 12.86 12.44 -20.14
#